data_AF-A0A1G7G9U0-F1
#
_entry.id   AF-A0A1G7G9U0-F1
#
_cell.length_a   1.000
_cell.length_b   1.000
_cell.length_c   1.000
_cell.angle_alpha   90.00
_cell.angle_beta   90.00
_cell.angle_gamma   90.00
#
_symmetry.space_group_name_H-M   'P 1'
#
loop_
_entity.id
_entity.type
_entity.pdbx_description
1 polymer ?
#
loop_
_entity_poly.entity_id
_entity_poly.type
_entity_poly.pdbx_seq_one_letter_code
_entity_poly.pdbx_strand_id
1 'polypeptide(L)'
;MDLTCDSCAYNLYALNLSNKAVLAMSIKFYISIIVLPILLWSCGNPSARKPEAVPTVAALPKGVKAPMNNPSTAKKAHLGKLLFYDPILSGGKDISCVSCHHPATGYAEFLDLSIGSNGKGLGSKRVFNTPNTIPLMKRNSPTILNTAYNGIREKGDYDPENAAMFWDDRIKSLEKQALEPIKTLEEMRGHHFEKKQILTEVAERLEAIPEYKKLFAAAFGSNAPIDSIHIAKAIAAFERTLVANNSRFD
;
A
#
# COMPACT_ATOMS: atom_id res chain seq x y z
N MET A 1 -54.60 -81.10 33.42
CA MET A 1 -54.97 -81.91 32.25
C MET A 1 -54.79 -81.00 31.05
N ASP A 2 -53.80 -81.37 30.22
CA ASP A 2 -53.72 -81.14 28.76
C ASP A 2 -53.74 -79.69 28.22
N LEU A 3 -52.98 -79.30 27.20
CA LEU A 3 -51.85 -79.81 26.41
C LEU A 3 -51.42 -78.60 25.52
N THR A 4 -50.12 -78.28 25.52
CA THR A 4 -49.27 -77.74 24.42
C THR A 4 -49.94 -77.08 23.19
N CYS A 5 -49.67 -75.82 22.84
CA CYS A 5 -48.45 -75.30 22.18
C CYS A 5 -48.18 -75.90 20.78
N ASP A 6 -48.45 -75.14 19.71
CA ASP A 6 -47.44 -74.71 18.72
C ASP A 6 -48.11 -73.93 17.58
N SER A 7 -47.32 -73.11 16.87
CA SER A 7 -47.62 -72.40 15.62
C SER A 7 -48.30 -71.01 15.69
N CYS A 8 -47.48 -69.96 15.92
CA CYS A 8 -47.58 -68.69 15.16
C CYS A 8 -46.36 -67.77 15.41
N ALA A 9 -45.15 -68.34 15.41
CA ALA A 9 -43.89 -67.58 15.50
C ALA A 9 -43.25 -67.27 14.12
N TYR A 10 -44.03 -67.24 13.04
CA TYR A 10 -43.50 -67.13 11.67
C TYR A 10 -44.02 -65.95 10.82
N ASN A 11 -44.73 -64.97 11.42
CA ASN A 11 -45.36 -63.92 10.60
C ASN A 11 -44.86 -62.48 10.82
N LEU A 12 -43.84 -62.25 11.66
CA LEU A 12 -43.28 -60.91 11.89
C LEU A 12 -41.90 -60.66 11.25
N TYR A 13 -41.23 -61.71 10.72
CA TYR A 13 -39.95 -61.55 10.02
C TYR A 13 -40.07 -61.34 8.49
N ALA A 14 -41.17 -61.74 7.87
CA ALA A 14 -41.34 -61.63 6.41
C ALA A 14 -41.72 -60.20 5.93
N LEU A 15 -42.32 -59.37 6.79
CA LEU A 15 -42.75 -58.00 6.44
C LEU A 15 -41.62 -56.95 6.46
N ASN A 16 -40.43 -57.29 6.94
CA ASN A 16 -39.31 -56.33 7.09
C ASN A 16 -38.23 -56.47 6.01
N LEU A 17 -38.25 -57.55 5.21
CA LEU A 17 -37.27 -57.80 4.13
C LEU A 17 -37.75 -57.26 2.77
N SER A 18 -39.05 -57.30 2.47
CA SER A 18 -39.61 -56.81 1.20
C SER A 18 -39.54 -55.27 1.09
N ASN A 19 -39.84 -54.54 2.17
CA ASN A 19 -39.76 -53.08 2.18
C ASN A 19 -38.32 -52.55 2.08
N LYS A 20 -37.33 -53.26 2.63
CA LYS A 20 -35.91 -52.88 2.50
C LYS A 20 -35.37 -53.09 1.09
N ALA A 21 -35.81 -54.15 0.40
CA ALA A 21 -35.42 -54.41 -0.98
C ALA A 21 -36.02 -53.39 -1.96
N VAL A 22 -37.30 -53.02 -1.79
CA VAL A 22 -37.97 -52.01 -2.62
C VAL A 22 -37.43 -50.60 -2.35
N LEU A 23 -37.14 -50.26 -1.09
CA LEU A 23 -36.51 -48.98 -0.73
C LEU A 23 -35.05 -48.90 -1.23
N ALA A 24 -34.29 -49.99 -1.17
CA ALA A 24 -32.92 -50.03 -1.69
C ALA A 24 -32.86 -49.99 -3.23
N MET A 25 -33.82 -50.59 -3.94
CA MET A 25 -33.93 -50.51 -5.40
C MET A 25 -34.31 -49.12 -5.87
N SER A 26 -35.26 -48.45 -5.20
CA SER A 26 -35.68 -47.09 -5.53
C SER A 26 -34.60 -46.05 -5.22
N ILE A 27 -33.86 -46.18 -4.11
CA ILE A 27 -32.72 -45.32 -3.77
C ILE A 27 -31.57 -45.49 -4.79
N LYS A 28 -31.23 -46.71 -5.21
CA LYS A 28 -30.19 -46.93 -6.24
C LYS A 28 -30.57 -46.38 -7.62
N PHE A 29 -31.87 -46.40 -7.96
CA PHE A 29 -32.39 -45.83 -9.20
C PHE A 29 -32.33 -44.29 -9.18
N TYR A 30 -32.74 -43.65 -8.07
CA TYR A 30 -32.64 -42.21 -7.90
C TYR A 30 -31.20 -41.70 -7.78
N ILE A 31 -30.31 -42.45 -7.11
CA ILE A 31 -28.88 -42.13 -7.08
C ILE A 31 -28.29 -42.22 -8.49
N SER A 32 -28.67 -43.20 -9.32
CA SER A 32 -28.18 -43.28 -10.70
C SER A 32 -28.73 -42.16 -11.59
N ILE A 33 -30.00 -41.75 -11.42
CA ILE A 33 -30.61 -40.65 -12.18
C ILE A 33 -30.04 -39.28 -11.80
N ILE A 34 -29.56 -39.11 -10.56
CA ILE A 34 -28.97 -37.84 -10.09
C ILE A 34 -27.45 -37.81 -10.34
N VAL A 35 -26.74 -38.91 -10.14
CA VAL A 35 -25.27 -38.96 -10.28
C VAL A 35 -24.83 -38.96 -11.75
N LEU A 36 -25.59 -39.57 -12.66
CA LEU A 36 -25.24 -39.62 -14.08
C LEU A 36 -25.23 -38.24 -14.77
N PRO A 37 -26.22 -37.33 -14.58
CA PRO A 37 -26.13 -35.98 -15.12
C PRO A 37 -25.05 -35.13 -14.42
N ILE A 38 -24.73 -35.36 -13.14
CA ILE A 38 -23.63 -34.68 -12.43
C ILE A 38 -22.26 -35.10 -12.99
N LEU A 39 -22.07 -36.38 -13.30
CA LEU A 39 -20.86 -36.89 -13.95
C LEU A 39 -20.73 -36.38 -15.40
N LEU A 40 -21.85 -36.25 -16.12
CA LEU A 40 -21.87 -35.69 -17.49
C LEU A 40 -21.67 -34.17 -17.51
N TRP A 41 -22.11 -33.43 -16.49
CA TRP A 41 -21.82 -31.98 -16.34
C TRP A 41 -20.36 -31.73 -15.93
N SER A 42 -19.76 -32.63 -15.16
CA SER A 42 -18.35 -32.53 -14.74
C SER A 42 -17.37 -32.66 -15.93
N CYS A 43 -17.74 -33.39 -16.98
CA CYS A 43 -16.95 -33.51 -18.22
C CYS A 43 -17.33 -32.48 -19.30
N GLY A 44 -18.28 -31.59 -19.02
CA GLY A 44 -18.92 -30.71 -19.99
C GLY A 44 -18.43 -29.26 -20.00
N ASN A 45 -17.12 -29.03 -19.84
CA ASN A 45 -16.42 -27.90 -20.46
C ASN A 45 -14.94 -27.96 -20.08
N PRO A 46 -14.03 -28.40 -20.98
CA PRO A 46 -12.72 -27.82 -20.98
C PRO A 46 -12.93 -26.37 -21.40
N SER A 47 -13.29 -25.51 -20.45
CA SER A 47 -12.86 -24.12 -20.56
C SER A 47 -11.36 -24.25 -20.69
N ALA A 48 -10.88 -24.20 -21.93
CA ALA A 48 -9.47 -24.07 -22.21
C ALA A 48 -9.07 -22.87 -21.37
N ARG A 49 -8.46 -23.11 -20.21
CA ARG A 49 -7.79 -22.05 -19.48
C ARG A 49 -6.86 -21.49 -20.53
N LYS A 50 -7.20 -20.32 -21.07
CA LYS A 50 -6.27 -19.57 -21.91
C LYS A 50 -4.97 -19.63 -21.13
N PRO A 51 -3.86 -20.12 -21.72
CA PRO A 51 -2.60 -20.17 -21.00
C PRO A 51 -2.44 -18.79 -20.37
N GLU A 52 -2.46 -18.77 -19.05
CA GLU A 52 -2.37 -17.54 -18.28
C GLU A 52 -1.06 -16.93 -18.77
N ALA A 53 -1.16 -15.82 -19.50
CA ALA A 53 -0.01 -15.25 -20.18
C ALA A 53 1.06 -15.11 -19.10
N VAL A 54 2.21 -15.75 -19.30
CA VAL A 54 3.32 -15.63 -18.36
C VAL A 54 3.49 -14.13 -18.13
N PRO A 55 3.46 -13.66 -16.87
CA PRO A 55 3.68 -12.26 -16.54
C PRO A 55 4.93 -11.81 -17.28
N THR A 56 4.76 -11.05 -18.36
CA THR A 56 5.91 -10.52 -19.09
C THR A 56 6.49 -9.46 -18.19
N VAL A 57 7.55 -9.82 -17.46
CA VAL A 57 8.38 -8.84 -16.77
C VAL A 57 8.88 -7.88 -17.86
N ALA A 58 8.50 -6.63 -17.74
CA ALA A 58 8.75 -5.60 -18.74
C ALA A 58 9.32 -4.34 -18.08
N ALA A 59 9.95 -3.50 -18.90
CA ALA A 59 10.43 -2.19 -18.48
C ALA A 59 9.30 -1.33 -17.87
N LEU A 60 9.68 -0.40 -16.99
CA LEU A 60 8.72 0.56 -16.43
C LEU A 60 8.11 1.42 -17.55
N PRO A 61 6.81 1.79 -17.46
CA PRO A 61 6.19 2.70 -18.43
C PRO A 61 6.94 4.04 -18.50
N LYS A 62 7.08 4.61 -19.69
CA LYS A 62 7.75 5.92 -19.89
C LYS A 62 7.09 7.07 -19.14
N GLY A 63 5.79 6.97 -18.85
CA GLY A 63 5.01 7.98 -18.15
C GLY A 63 4.57 7.53 -16.75
N VAL A 64 4.41 8.51 -15.87
CA VAL A 64 3.88 8.34 -14.52
C VAL A 64 2.43 8.82 -14.46
N LYS A 65 1.54 8.01 -13.89
CA LYS A 65 0.14 8.37 -13.61
C LYS A 65 0.09 9.26 -12.37
N ALA A 66 -0.68 10.33 -12.45
CA ALA A 66 -0.97 11.20 -11.31
C ALA A 66 -2.43 11.05 -10.88
N PRO A 67 -2.76 11.21 -9.59
CA PRO A 67 -4.14 11.29 -9.11
C PRO A 67 -4.93 12.39 -9.80
N MET A 68 -6.22 12.18 -10.02
CA MET A 68 -7.08 13.19 -10.64
C MET A 68 -7.15 14.47 -9.81
N ASN A 69 -7.14 14.35 -8.48
CA ASN A 69 -7.16 15.48 -7.55
C ASN A 69 -5.77 16.14 -7.34
N ASN A 70 -4.70 15.58 -7.93
CA ASN A 70 -3.37 16.15 -7.93
C ASN A 70 -2.59 15.86 -9.23
N PRO A 71 -3.01 16.46 -10.38
CA PRO A 71 -2.25 16.33 -11.62
C PRO A 71 -0.83 16.89 -11.45
N SER A 72 0.15 16.17 -11.98
CA SER A 72 1.56 16.58 -11.93
C SER A 72 1.81 17.77 -12.87
N THR A 73 2.45 18.81 -12.36
CA THR A 73 2.89 19.96 -13.14
C THR A 73 4.32 20.32 -12.76
N ALA A 74 5.08 20.94 -13.67
CA ALA A 74 6.45 21.39 -13.38
C ALA A 74 6.51 22.35 -12.18
N LYS A 75 5.49 23.20 -12.01
CA LYS A 75 5.41 24.15 -10.89
C LYS A 75 5.20 23.45 -9.55
N LYS A 76 4.29 22.46 -9.49
CA LYS A 76 4.10 21.64 -8.28
C LYS A 76 5.34 20.82 -7.95
N ALA A 77 5.95 20.19 -8.93
CA ALA A 77 7.18 19.41 -8.73
C ALA A 77 8.35 20.31 -8.29
N HIS A 78 8.46 21.52 -8.82
CA HIS A 78 9.47 22.48 -8.38
C HIS A 78 9.28 22.91 -6.92
N LEU A 79 8.05 23.30 -6.54
CA LEU A 79 7.72 23.59 -5.14
C LEU A 79 7.97 22.37 -4.24
N GLY A 80 7.54 21.19 -4.65
CA GLY A 80 7.77 19.94 -3.93
C GLY A 80 9.26 19.64 -3.71
N LYS A 81 10.09 19.89 -4.72
CA LYS A 81 11.55 19.75 -4.61
C LYS A 81 12.12 20.68 -3.56
N LEU A 82 11.68 21.95 -3.51
CA LEU A 82 12.15 22.88 -2.49
C LEU A 82 11.75 22.39 -1.10
N LEU A 83 10.49 22.04 -0.90
CA LEU A 83 9.96 21.51 0.37
C LEU A 83 10.68 20.21 0.81
N PHE A 84 11.02 19.33 -0.13
CA PHE A 84 11.72 18.06 0.16
C PHE A 84 13.12 18.26 0.74
N TYR A 85 13.79 19.35 0.36
CA TYR A 85 15.14 19.67 0.82
C TYR A 85 15.15 20.61 2.03
N ASP A 86 14.07 21.36 2.25
CA ASP A 86 13.98 22.39 3.26
C ASP A 86 13.63 21.83 4.65
N PRO A 87 14.48 22.03 5.67
CA PRO A 87 14.18 21.56 7.03
C PRO A 87 13.06 22.36 7.71
N ILE A 88 12.51 23.41 7.08
CA ILE A 88 11.39 24.19 7.63
C ILE A 88 10.18 23.33 8.05
N LEU A 89 10.03 22.16 7.43
CA LEU A 89 8.98 21.18 7.70
C LEU A 89 9.17 20.40 9.02
N SER A 90 10.37 20.36 9.59
CA SER A 90 10.61 19.65 10.85
C SER A 90 10.34 20.55 12.06
N GLY A 91 10.01 19.94 13.20
CA GLY A 91 9.75 20.68 14.43
C GLY A 91 10.94 21.55 14.84
N GLY A 92 12.15 20.97 14.79
CA GLY A 92 13.41 21.63 15.15
C GLY A 92 14.11 22.40 14.03
N LYS A 93 13.56 22.41 12.81
CA LYS A 93 14.20 22.97 11.60
C LYS A 93 15.61 22.43 11.33
N ASP A 94 15.78 21.14 11.55
CA ASP A 94 17.03 20.39 11.56
C ASP A 94 17.05 19.22 10.56
N ILE A 95 15.89 18.74 10.12
CA ILE A 95 15.73 17.56 9.27
C ILE A 95 14.79 17.87 8.12
N SER A 96 15.06 17.29 6.95
CA SER A 96 14.18 17.34 5.79
C SER A 96 14.09 15.96 5.14
N CYS A 97 13.20 15.77 4.16
CA CYS A 97 13.04 14.48 3.49
C CYS A 97 14.37 13.97 2.89
N VAL A 98 15.18 14.88 2.31
CA VAL A 98 16.49 14.55 1.73
C VAL A 98 17.52 14.09 2.75
N SER A 99 17.30 14.34 4.05
CA SER A 99 18.20 13.90 5.11
C SER A 99 18.33 12.38 5.17
N CYS A 100 17.23 11.67 4.91
CA CYS A 100 17.18 10.21 4.85
C CYS A 100 17.13 9.70 3.39
N HIS A 101 16.51 10.45 2.49
CA HIS A 101 16.31 10.08 1.08
C HIS A 101 17.22 10.88 0.13
N HIS A 102 18.54 10.84 0.36
CA HIS A 102 19.50 11.63 -0.42
C HIS A 102 19.78 11.00 -1.81
N PRO A 103 19.89 11.79 -2.91
CA PRO A 103 20.16 11.24 -4.24
C PRO A 103 21.46 10.43 -4.34
N ALA A 104 22.50 10.84 -3.63
CA ALA A 104 23.80 10.15 -3.62
C ALA A 104 23.75 8.72 -3.04
N THR A 105 22.68 8.36 -2.34
CA THR A 105 22.43 7.02 -1.80
C THR A 105 21.22 6.37 -2.47
N GLY A 106 20.89 6.78 -3.70
CA GLY A 106 19.75 6.24 -4.44
C GLY A 106 18.41 6.60 -3.80
N TYR A 107 18.33 7.77 -3.15
CA TYR A 107 17.16 8.21 -2.37
C TYR A 107 16.72 7.24 -1.26
N ALA A 108 17.65 6.40 -0.79
CA ALA A 108 17.50 5.55 0.39
C ALA A 108 18.53 5.95 1.45
N GLU A 109 18.53 5.27 2.57
CA GLU A 109 19.51 5.48 3.64
C GLU A 109 20.47 4.31 3.81
N PHE A 110 21.71 4.62 4.21
CA PHE A 110 22.77 3.63 4.45
C PHE A 110 22.72 3.02 5.87
N LEU A 111 22.02 3.65 6.80
CA LEU A 111 21.89 3.15 8.17
C LEU A 111 20.85 2.04 8.26
N ASP A 112 21.11 1.04 9.12
CA ASP A 112 20.12 0.00 9.44
C ASP A 112 18.83 0.60 9.99
N LEU A 113 18.97 1.55 10.92
CA LEU A 113 17.89 2.33 11.50
C LEU A 113 18.23 3.82 11.37
N SER A 114 17.31 4.57 10.79
CA SER A 114 17.46 5.99 10.53
C SER A 114 17.53 6.82 11.81
N ILE A 115 18.32 7.88 11.77
CA ILE A 115 18.35 8.94 12.79
C ILE A 115 17.56 10.12 12.21
N GLY A 116 16.42 10.47 12.80
CA GLY A 116 15.63 11.64 12.37
C GLY A 116 15.95 12.88 13.20
N SER A 117 14.94 13.45 13.86
CA SER A 117 15.03 14.72 14.59
C SER A 117 16.23 14.75 15.53
N ASN A 118 16.87 15.91 15.61
CA ASN A 118 18.16 16.15 16.22
C ASN A 118 19.33 15.41 15.53
N GLY A 119 19.16 14.91 14.30
CA GLY A 119 20.19 14.29 13.50
C GLY A 119 21.00 15.30 12.68
N LYS A 120 22.23 14.94 12.32
CA LYS A 120 23.07 15.67 11.36
C LYS A 120 23.90 14.71 10.51
N GLY A 121 24.43 15.21 9.40
CA GLY A 121 25.22 14.42 8.46
C GLY A 121 24.36 13.72 7.41
N LEU A 122 24.99 12.92 6.56
CA LEU A 122 24.34 12.19 5.46
C LEU A 122 24.90 10.77 5.36
N GLY A 123 24.08 9.84 4.88
CA GLY A 123 24.46 8.43 4.71
C GLY A 123 24.99 7.80 6.00
N SER A 124 26.10 7.06 5.90
CA SER A 124 26.75 6.38 7.03
C SER A 124 27.29 7.30 8.12
N LYS A 125 27.40 8.61 7.85
CA LYS A 125 27.95 9.60 8.79
C LYS A 125 26.87 10.27 9.64
N ARG A 126 25.61 9.84 9.53
CA ARG A 126 24.53 10.40 10.32
C ARG A 126 24.70 10.07 11.80
N VAL A 127 24.55 11.09 12.63
CA VAL A 127 24.68 11.00 14.10
C VAL A 127 23.70 11.98 14.75
N PHE A 128 23.35 11.75 16.02
CA PHE A 128 22.68 12.77 16.81
C PHE A 128 23.60 13.99 17.01
N ASN A 129 23.03 15.18 16.90
CA ASN A 129 23.74 16.43 17.08
C ASN A 129 24.05 16.71 18.56
N THR A 130 23.12 16.39 19.45
CA THR A 130 23.25 16.51 20.91
C THR A 130 22.63 15.31 21.64
N PRO A 131 23.00 15.04 22.90
CA PRO A 131 22.31 14.04 23.73
C PRO A 131 20.82 14.39 23.88
N ASN A 132 19.94 13.39 23.71
CA ASN A 132 18.49 13.57 23.73
C ASN A 132 17.76 12.23 23.98
N THR A 133 16.43 12.27 24.13
CA THR A 133 15.57 11.10 24.39
C THR A 133 14.82 10.57 23.16
N ILE A 134 15.09 11.11 21.98
CA ILE A 134 14.45 10.69 20.74
C ILE A 134 15.05 9.34 20.32
N PRO A 135 14.23 8.29 20.12
CA PRO A 135 14.75 6.99 19.72
C PRO A 135 15.18 7.01 18.24
N LEU A 136 15.94 5.98 17.83
CA LEU A 136 16.11 5.67 16.41
C LEU A 136 14.75 5.30 15.77
N MET A 137 14.65 5.45 14.46
CA MET A 137 13.49 4.95 13.72
C MET A 137 13.39 3.43 13.81
N LYS A 138 12.16 2.91 13.67
CA LYS A 138 11.88 1.47 13.83
C LYS A 138 12.26 0.62 12.62
N ARG A 139 12.58 1.25 11.48
CA ARG A 139 12.89 0.60 10.21
C ARG A 139 13.90 1.46 9.43
N ASN A 140 14.61 0.82 8.51
CA ASN A 140 15.40 1.49 7.48
C ASN A 140 14.49 2.37 6.58
N SER A 141 15.02 3.51 6.14
CA SER A 141 14.40 4.38 5.14
C SER A 141 14.60 3.79 3.73
N PRO A 142 13.53 3.30 3.07
CA PRO A 142 13.62 2.69 1.75
C PRO A 142 13.94 3.74 0.68
N THR A 143 14.33 3.30 -0.51
CA THR A 143 14.39 4.22 -1.67
C THR A 143 13.00 4.78 -1.98
N ILE A 144 12.94 6.06 -2.34
CA ILE A 144 11.74 6.66 -2.95
C ILE A 144 11.79 6.71 -4.47
N LEU A 145 12.87 6.22 -5.10
CA LEU A 145 12.90 6.05 -6.55
C LEU A 145 11.80 5.08 -6.99
N ASN A 146 11.13 5.41 -8.09
CA ASN A 146 10.08 4.59 -8.71
C ASN A 146 8.84 4.32 -7.82
N THR A 147 8.71 4.93 -6.63
CA THR A 147 7.54 4.73 -5.74
C THR A 147 6.23 5.20 -6.36
N ALA A 148 6.31 6.07 -7.38
CA ALA A 148 5.17 6.45 -8.20
C ALA A 148 4.50 5.26 -8.93
N TYR A 149 5.21 4.16 -9.12
CA TYR A 149 4.71 2.91 -9.72
C TYR A 149 4.33 1.85 -8.66
N ASN A 150 4.32 2.17 -7.36
CA ASN A 150 3.92 1.20 -6.35
C ASN A 150 2.52 0.64 -6.65
N GLY A 151 2.39 -0.70 -6.63
CA GLY A 151 1.16 -1.39 -7.00
C GLY A 151 0.96 -1.65 -8.49
N ILE A 152 1.99 -1.41 -9.32
CA ILE A 152 1.97 -1.76 -10.75
C ILE A 152 1.78 -3.25 -10.99
N ARG A 153 0.85 -3.56 -11.89
CA ARG A 153 0.54 -4.89 -12.39
C ARG A 153 1.13 -5.08 -13.78
N GLU A 154 1.10 -6.31 -14.26
CA GLU A 154 1.75 -6.78 -15.51
C GLU A 154 1.42 -5.94 -16.76
N LYS A 155 0.23 -5.34 -16.81
CA LYS A 155 -0.19 -4.50 -17.95
C LYS A 155 0.19 -3.03 -17.82
N GLY A 156 1.00 -2.67 -16.82
CA GLY A 156 1.29 -1.27 -16.48
C GLY A 156 0.16 -0.56 -15.73
N ASP A 157 -0.81 -1.34 -15.24
CA ASP A 157 -1.95 -0.83 -14.49
C ASP A 157 -1.59 -0.65 -13.01
N TYR A 158 -1.83 0.54 -12.50
CA TYR A 158 -1.73 0.90 -11.09
C TYR A 158 -2.63 2.10 -10.82
N ASP A 159 -2.94 2.27 -9.53
CA ASP A 159 -3.74 3.36 -9.01
C ASP A 159 -2.88 4.19 -8.05
N PRO A 160 -2.50 5.43 -8.41
CA PRO A 160 -1.67 6.26 -7.54
C PRO A 160 -2.39 6.71 -6.26
N GLU A 161 -3.73 6.67 -6.19
CA GLU A 161 -4.49 7.02 -4.98
C GLU A 161 -4.53 5.87 -3.96
N ASN A 162 -4.38 4.64 -4.44
CA ASN A 162 -4.39 3.41 -3.64
C ASN A 162 -3.04 2.68 -3.62
N ALA A 163 -1.99 3.30 -4.15
CA ALA A 163 -0.63 2.76 -4.15
C ALA A 163 -0.12 2.58 -2.72
N ALA A 164 0.45 1.41 -2.46
CA ALA A 164 1.01 1.02 -1.16
C ALA A 164 2.21 1.90 -0.78
N MET A 165 2.24 2.39 0.46
CA MET A 165 3.33 3.21 0.99
C MET A 165 3.81 2.69 2.34
N PHE A 166 5.09 2.92 2.62
CA PHE A 166 5.86 2.31 3.71
C PHE A 166 5.96 0.78 3.63
N TRP A 167 6.89 0.22 4.41
CA TRP A 167 7.15 -1.22 4.52
C TRP A 167 5.94 -2.08 4.90
N ASP A 168 5.00 -1.52 5.65
CA ASP A 168 3.82 -2.22 6.18
C ASP A 168 2.51 -1.84 5.48
N ASP A 169 2.59 -1.12 4.36
CA ASP A 169 1.41 -0.73 3.57
C ASP A 169 0.33 0.04 4.36
N ARG A 170 0.71 0.66 5.49
CA ARG A 170 -0.25 1.29 6.41
C ARG A 170 -0.83 2.60 5.86
N ILE A 171 -0.18 3.20 4.85
CA ILE A 171 -0.63 4.41 4.17
C ILE A 171 -0.77 4.13 2.68
N LYS A 172 -1.75 4.78 2.06
CA LYS A 172 -1.97 4.74 0.62
C LYS A 172 -1.68 6.12 0.03
N SER A 173 -1.12 6.16 -1.19
CA SER A 173 -0.72 7.37 -1.94
C SER A 173 0.48 8.15 -1.36
N LEU A 174 1.24 8.76 -2.27
CA LEU A 174 2.36 9.65 -1.94
C LEU A 174 1.88 10.87 -1.12
N GLU A 175 0.72 11.44 -1.46
CA GLU A 175 0.14 12.59 -0.76
C GLU A 175 -0.03 12.33 0.74
N LYS A 176 -0.59 11.18 1.11
CA LYS A 176 -0.78 10.87 2.53
C LYS A 176 0.54 10.50 3.19
N GLN A 177 1.42 9.77 2.48
CA GLN A 177 2.70 9.34 3.02
C GLN A 177 3.59 10.54 3.37
N ALA A 178 3.65 11.56 2.53
CA ALA A 178 4.50 12.73 2.70
C ALA A 178 4.29 13.48 4.03
N LEU A 179 3.09 13.39 4.63
CA LEU A 179 2.77 14.06 5.89
C LEU A 179 3.12 13.27 7.13
N GLU A 180 3.27 11.94 7.04
CA GLU A 180 3.54 11.12 8.22
C GLU A 180 4.91 11.42 8.85
N PRO A 181 6.04 11.52 8.10
CA PRO A 181 7.34 11.85 8.68
C PRO A 181 7.34 13.15 9.48
N ILE A 182 6.62 14.18 8.99
CA ILE A 182 6.44 15.47 9.66
C ILE A 182 5.82 15.31 11.05
N LYS A 183 4.94 14.32 11.22
CA LYS A 183 4.20 14.05 12.46
C LYS A 183 4.91 13.07 13.39
N THR A 184 5.80 12.22 12.89
CA THR A 184 6.47 11.19 13.70
C THR A 184 7.54 11.80 14.59
N LEU A 185 7.60 11.35 15.87
CA LEU A 185 8.51 11.89 16.89
C LEU A 185 9.97 11.75 16.46
N GLU A 186 10.34 10.53 16.11
CA GLU A 186 11.70 10.11 15.76
C GLU A 186 12.13 10.48 14.33
N GLU A 187 11.23 11.05 13.52
CA GLU A 187 11.51 11.43 12.13
C GLU A 187 11.78 12.92 12.00
N MET A 188 10.74 13.76 11.98
CA MET A 188 10.88 15.20 11.77
C MET A 188 10.26 16.02 12.91
N ARG A 189 9.33 15.48 13.71
CA ARG A 189 8.62 16.30 14.70
C ARG A 189 9.49 16.67 15.90
N GLY A 190 10.22 15.69 16.45
CA GLY A 190 10.90 15.85 17.74
C GLY A 190 9.94 16.25 18.87
N HIS A 191 10.48 16.85 19.93
CA HIS A 191 9.71 17.29 21.10
C HIS A 191 9.17 18.72 21.00
N HIS A 192 9.41 19.43 19.88
CA HIS A 192 9.08 20.84 19.75
C HIS A 192 7.56 21.12 19.68
N PHE A 193 6.80 20.20 19.11
CA PHE A 193 5.35 20.36 18.89
C PHE A 193 4.62 19.05 19.17
N GLU A 194 3.37 19.15 19.64
CA GLU A 194 2.47 18.02 19.68
C GLU A 194 2.15 17.51 18.27
N LYS A 195 1.88 16.20 18.16
CA LYS A 195 1.57 15.55 16.86
C LYS A 195 0.43 16.25 16.11
N LYS A 196 -0.57 16.76 16.84
CA LYS A 196 -1.73 17.46 16.27
C LYS A 196 -1.46 18.90 15.82
N GLN A 197 -0.36 19.50 16.28
CA GLN A 197 -0.04 20.92 16.04
C GLN A 197 0.95 21.13 14.91
N ILE A 198 1.88 20.19 14.70
CA ILE A 198 3.03 20.39 13.81
C ILE A 198 2.65 20.77 12.37
N LEU A 199 1.58 20.22 11.80
CA LEU A 199 1.19 20.56 10.43
C LEU A 199 0.64 21.99 10.31
N THR A 200 -0.03 22.49 11.34
CA THR A 200 -0.48 23.89 11.40
C THR A 200 0.71 24.83 11.52
N GLU A 201 1.64 24.52 12.42
CA GLU A 201 2.89 25.27 12.58
C GLU A 201 3.69 25.35 11.27
N VAL A 202 3.83 24.24 10.56
CA VAL A 202 4.53 24.19 9.27
C VAL A 202 3.84 25.07 8.22
N ALA A 203 2.51 25.02 8.14
CA ALA A 203 1.74 25.87 7.24
C ALA A 203 1.95 27.37 7.55
N GLU A 204 1.86 27.76 8.82
CA GLU A 204 2.07 29.14 9.28
C GLU A 204 3.49 29.65 8.97
N ARG A 205 4.51 28.80 9.16
CA ARG A 205 5.90 29.13 8.79
C ARG A 205 6.05 29.42 7.29
N LEU A 206 5.46 28.59 6.45
CA LEU A 206 5.53 28.74 5.00
C LEU A 206 4.75 29.99 4.54
N GLU A 207 3.59 30.26 5.14
CA GLU A 207 2.77 31.46 4.88
C GLU A 207 3.50 32.77 5.24
N ALA A 208 4.33 32.72 6.28
CA ALA A 208 5.16 33.84 6.70
C ALA A 208 6.28 34.20 5.69
N ILE A 209 6.59 33.32 4.74
CA ILE A 209 7.68 33.51 3.76
C ILE A 209 7.10 33.98 2.40
N PRO A 210 7.39 35.21 1.95
CA PRO A 210 6.86 35.75 0.69
C PRO A 210 7.15 34.89 -0.55
N GLU A 211 8.33 34.26 -0.59
CA GLU A 211 8.76 33.38 -1.67
C GLU A 211 7.90 32.12 -1.75
N TYR A 212 7.58 31.49 -0.61
CA TYR A 212 6.70 30.32 -0.59
C TYR A 212 5.29 30.70 -1.02
N LYS A 213 4.73 31.84 -0.59
CA LYS A 213 3.43 32.32 -1.10
C LYS A 213 3.38 32.43 -2.63
N LYS A 214 4.41 33.00 -3.25
CA LYS A 214 4.52 33.07 -4.71
C LYS A 214 4.59 31.68 -5.35
N LEU A 215 5.35 30.75 -4.76
CA LEU A 215 5.49 29.38 -5.28
C LEU A 215 4.19 28.57 -5.16
N PHE A 216 3.47 28.67 -4.04
CA PHE A 216 2.16 28.03 -3.86
C PHE A 216 1.12 28.62 -4.81
N ALA A 217 1.07 29.95 -4.95
CA ALA A 217 0.22 30.63 -5.92
C ALA A 217 0.50 30.16 -7.36
N ALA A 218 1.79 30.00 -7.72
CA ALA A 218 2.17 29.50 -9.04
C ALA A 218 1.79 28.02 -9.26
N ALA A 219 1.89 27.18 -8.22
CA ALA A 219 1.64 25.74 -8.29
C ALA A 219 0.15 25.37 -8.25
N PHE A 220 -0.67 26.13 -7.52
CA PHE A 220 -2.07 25.79 -7.22
C PHE A 220 -3.08 26.88 -7.55
N GLY A 221 -2.63 28.07 -7.97
CA GLY A 221 -3.46 29.24 -8.27
C GLY A 221 -3.38 30.31 -7.18
N SER A 222 -3.62 31.58 -7.53
CA SER A 222 -3.34 32.75 -6.68
C SER A 222 -4.03 32.77 -5.31
N ASN A 223 -5.17 32.07 -5.18
CA ASN A 223 -5.96 32.02 -3.94
C ASN A 223 -5.82 30.67 -3.22
N ALA A 224 -4.90 29.80 -3.64
CA ALA A 224 -4.70 28.52 -3.00
C ALA A 224 -4.10 28.70 -1.59
N PRO A 225 -4.67 28.04 -0.56
CA PRO A 225 -4.13 28.13 0.79
C PRO A 225 -2.78 27.40 0.88
N ILE A 226 -1.92 27.87 1.76
CA ILE A 226 -0.76 27.09 2.22
C ILE A 226 -1.23 26.26 3.41
N ASP A 227 -1.57 25.00 3.14
CA ASP A 227 -2.01 24.03 4.14
C ASP A 227 -1.32 22.68 3.95
N SER A 228 -1.56 21.74 4.87
CA SER A 228 -0.99 20.40 4.79
C SER A 228 -1.38 19.64 3.52
N ILE A 229 -2.54 19.92 2.92
CA ILE A 229 -3.00 19.27 1.69
C ILE A 229 -2.15 19.73 0.50
N HIS A 230 -1.90 21.03 0.37
CA HIS A 230 -1.10 21.57 -0.72
C HIS A 230 0.38 21.25 -0.56
N ILE A 231 0.90 21.23 0.68
CA ILE A 231 2.25 20.76 0.99
C ILE A 231 2.42 19.31 0.54
N ALA A 232 1.53 18.41 0.96
CA ALA A 232 1.51 17.01 0.56
C ALA A 232 1.49 16.83 -0.96
N LYS A 233 0.58 17.56 -1.63
CA LYS A 233 0.43 17.49 -3.08
C LYS A 233 1.67 17.96 -3.83
N ALA A 234 2.35 18.99 -3.34
CA ALA A 234 3.58 19.48 -3.94
C ALA A 234 4.71 18.45 -3.79
N ILE A 235 4.94 17.93 -2.58
CA ILE A 235 5.96 16.90 -2.31
C ILE A 235 5.70 15.66 -3.16
N ALA A 236 4.48 15.14 -3.17
CA ALA A 236 4.10 13.99 -3.99
C ALA A 236 4.30 14.24 -5.50
N ALA A 237 4.07 15.47 -5.98
CA ALA A 237 4.35 15.81 -7.38
C ALA A 237 5.85 15.78 -7.68
N PHE A 238 6.72 16.14 -6.74
CA PHE A 238 8.16 15.99 -6.89
C PHE A 238 8.59 14.52 -6.84
N GLU A 239 8.09 13.73 -5.89
CA GLU A 239 8.42 12.30 -5.76
C GLU A 239 8.07 11.52 -7.04
N ARG A 240 6.98 11.89 -7.72
CA ARG A 240 6.63 11.31 -9.04
C ARG A 240 7.64 11.57 -10.14
N THR A 241 8.52 12.57 -9.99
CA THR A 241 9.60 12.83 -10.95
C THR A 241 10.81 11.94 -10.72
N LEU A 242 10.87 11.24 -9.58
CA LEU A 242 11.99 10.40 -9.18
C LEU A 242 11.88 9.02 -9.81
N VAL A 243 12.08 8.97 -11.12
CA VAL A 243 12.01 7.75 -11.93
C VAL A 243 13.38 7.35 -12.44
N ALA A 244 13.69 6.07 -12.28
CA ALA A 244 14.82 5.39 -12.91
C ALA A 244 14.28 4.23 -13.76
N ASN A 245 14.18 4.44 -15.07
CA ASN A 245 13.54 3.54 -16.05
C ASN A 245 14.38 3.30 -17.30
N ASN A 246 15.71 3.36 -17.16
CA ASN A 246 16.69 3.15 -18.22
C ASN A 246 17.86 2.26 -17.74
N SER A 247 17.55 1.25 -16.93
CA SER A 247 18.50 0.24 -16.48
C SER A 247 18.90 -0.67 -17.64
N ARG A 248 19.96 -1.48 -17.47
CA ARG A 248 20.37 -2.48 -18.49
C ARG A 248 19.29 -3.55 -18.78
N PHE A 249 18.36 -3.73 -17.85
CA PHE A 249 17.26 -4.67 -18.02
C PHE A 249 16.14 -4.11 -18.89
N ASP A 250 15.96 -2.77 -18.91
CA ASP A 250 14.95 -2.08 -19.72
C ASP A 250 15.33 -2.08 -21.22
#